data_AF-A0A4U0XQZ5-F1
#
_entry.id   AF-A0A4U0XQZ5-F1
#
_cell.length_a   1.000
_cell.length_b   1.000
_cell.length_c   1.000
_cell.angle_alpha   90.00
_cell.angle_beta   90.00
_cell.angle_gamma   90.00
#
_symmetry.space_group_name_H-M   'P 1'
#
loop_
_entity.id
_entity.type
_entity.pdbx_description
1 polymer ?
#
loop_
_entity_poly.entity_id
_entity_poly.type
_entity_poly.pdbx_seq_one_letter_code
_entity_poly.pdbx_strand_id
1 'polypeptide(L)'
;MLASNRPTIQHLSMLDTTASAAAKHARPLPPRPTVNESDIEEAFLRGSGPGGQKINKTSCAVQLKHLPTGMVVKSQETRSRTQNRKIARRILAEKIELMEKGPESRTMLKAAVRVRKKASKSKKAKRKYRALEEAKAGGVVVGNGEDEEDDDDGEDDDDVDDEDEEEDDDEGDEPEQDDAVIGKRERRGGASNPDRPVTVSVLGYS
;
A
#
# COMPACT_ATOMS: atom_id res chain seq x y z
N MET A 1 -74.70 -40.01 -25.13
CA MET A 1 -73.32 -40.35 -25.54
C MET A 1 -72.36 -39.44 -24.80
N LEU A 2 -71.32 -40.01 -24.20
CA LEU A 2 -70.46 -39.37 -23.21
C LEU A 2 -69.57 -38.29 -23.83
N ALA A 3 -69.68 -37.04 -23.37
CA ALA A 3 -68.69 -36.01 -23.63
C ALA A 3 -67.54 -36.19 -22.62
N SER A 4 -66.40 -36.67 -23.10
CA SER A 4 -65.20 -36.90 -22.32
C SER A 4 -64.63 -35.59 -21.79
N ASN A 5 -64.67 -35.42 -20.47
CA ASN A 5 -63.99 -34.36 -19.75
C ASN A 5 -62.48 -34.69 -19.70
N ARG A 6 -61.66 -34.04 -20.54
CA ARG A 6 -60.19 -34.10 -20.43
C ARG A 6 -59.71 -32.86 -19.67
N PRO A 7 -59.04 -33.01 -18.51
CA PRO A 7 -58.46 -31.86 -17.82
C PRO A 7 -57.24 -31.37 -18.59
N THR A 8 -57.29 -30.12 -19.06
CA THR A 8 -56.13 -29.40 -19.62
C THR A 8 -55.15 -29.17 -18.48
N ILE A 9 -54.01 -29.87 -18.50
CA ILE A 9 -52.87 -29.59 -17.61
C ILE A 9 -52.28 -28.26 -18.07
N GLN A 10 -52.53 -27.19 -17.31
CA GLN A 10 -51.78 -25.95 -17.46
C GLN A 10 -50.35 -26.24 -17.00
N HIS A 11 -49.43 -26.36 -17.95
CA HIS A 11 -48.00 -26.41 -17.64
C HIS A 11 -47.63 -25.06 -17.04
N LEU A 12 -47.42 -25.04 -15.73
CA LEU A 12 -46.93 -23.89 -14.99
C LEU A 12 -45.65 -23.42 -15.68
N SER A 13 -45.68 -22.29 -16.37
CA SER A 13 -44.47 -21.65 -16.87
C SER A 13 -43.67 -21.25 -15.65
N MET A 14 -42.71 -22.09 -15.26
CA MET A 14 -41.62 -21.68 -14.39
C MET A 14 -41.04 -20.42 -15.02
N LEU A 15 -41.23 -19.32 -14.32
CA LEU A 15 -40.48 -18.11 -14.54
C LEU A 15 -39.04 -18.53 -14.22
N ASP A 16 -38.24 -18.78 -15.24
CA ASP A 16 -36.82 -19.04 -15.10
C ASP A 16 -36.20 -17.81 -14.41
N THR A 17 -36.14 -17.88 -13.09
CA THR A 17 -35.28 -17.02 -12.30
C THR A 17 -33.89 -17.62 -12.50
N THR A 18 -33.28 -17.32 -13.65
CA THR A 18 -31.86 -17.58 -13.86
C THR A 18 -31.10 -16.65 -12.92
N ALA A 19 -31.01 -17.06 -11.65
CA ALA A 19 -30.09 -16.50 -10.69
C ALA A 19 -28.70 -16.56 -11.34
N SER A 20 -28.14 -15.39 -11.60
CA SER A 20 -26.86 -15.19 -12.26
C SER A 20 -25.76 -15.97 -11.52
N ALA A 21 -25.46 -17.18 -12.00
CA ALA A 21 -24.26 -17.93 -11.66
C ALA A 21 -23.04 -17.23 -12.31
N ALA A 22 -22.70 -16.05 -11.83
CA ALA A 22 -21.58 -15.26 -12.31
C ALA A 22 -20.86 -14.56 -11.14
N ALA A 23 -20.06 -15.31 -10.40
CA ALA A 23 -19.02 -14.75 -9.52
C ALA A 23 -17.99 -15.83 -9.10
N LYS A 24 -17.44 -16.60 -10.05
CA LYS A 24 -16.29 -17.49 -9.77
C LYS A 24 -14.94 -16.81 -9.87
N HIS A 25 -14.92 -15.51 -10.17
CA HIS A 25 -13.69 -14.71 -10.22
C HIS A 25 -13.85 -13.56 -9.23
N ALA A 26 -12.89 -13.41 -8.33
CA ALA A 26 -12.82 -12.28 -7.41
C ALA A 26 -13.02 -10.98 -8.21
N ARG A 27 -13.93 -10.12 -7.76
CA ARG A 27 -14.18 -8.83 -8.43
C ARG A 27 -12.85 -8.07 -8.48
N PRO A 28 -12.40 -7.59 -9.65
CA PRO A 28 -11.13 -6.88 -9.74
C PRO A 28 -11.18 -5.62 -8.88
N LEU A 29 -10.04 -5.31 -8.25
CA LEU A 29 -9.88 -4.08 -7.48
C LEU A 29 -10.22 -2.87 -8.35
N PRO A 30 -10.85 -1.82 -7.78
CA PRO A 30 -11.17 -0.60 -8.54
C PRO A 30 -9.89 0.03 -9.12
N PRO A 31 -9.95 0.68 -10.30
CA PRO A 31 -8.77 1.27 -10.94
C PRO A 31 -8.06 2.28 -10.04
N ARG A 32 -6.74 2.42 -10.21
CA ARG A 32 -5.92 3.33 -9.39
C ARG A 32 -6.40 4.78 -9.56
N PRO A 33 -6.54 5.56 -8.49
CA PRO A 33 -6.95 6.96 -8.58
C PRO A 33 -5.87 7.80 -9.26
N THR A 34 -6.24 8.50 -10.34
CA THR A 34 -5.38 9.47 -11.02
C THR A 34 -5.67 10.86 -10.49
N VAL A 35 -4.65 11.56 -9.99
CA VAL A 35 -4.78 12.97 -9.56
C VAL A 35 -4.26 13.87 -10.68
N ASN A 36 -5.01 14.91 -11.01
CA ASN A 36 -4.59 15.88 -12.02
C ASN A 36 -3.39 16.69 -11.53
N GLU A 37 -2.41 16.92 -12.40
CA GLU A 37 -1.21 17.69 -12.05
C GLU A 37 -1.53 19.17 -11.80
N SER A 38 -2.60 19.69 -12.40
CA SER A 38 -3.02 21.09 -12.24
C SER A 38 -3.53 21.43 -10.84
N ASP A 39 -3.97 20.43 -10.07
CA ASP A 39 -4.53 20.61 -8.73
C ASP A 39 -3.48 20.44 -7.62
N ILE A 40 -2.21 20.26 -7.99
CA ILE A 40 -1.11 19.95 -7.06
C ILE A 40 -0.06 21.07 -7.08
N GLU A 41 0.28 21.57 -5.90
CA GLU A 41 1.47 22.38 -5.66
C GLU A 41 2.62 21.47 -5.20
N GLU A 42 3.74 21.50 -5.94
CA GLU A 42 4.97 20.76 -5.61
C GLU A 42 6.03 21.68 -4.99
N ALA A 43 6.61 21.26 -3.86
CA ALA A 43 7.70 21.94 -3.19
C ALA A 43 8.82 20.97 -2.83
N PHE A 44 10.06 21.36 -3.11
CA PHE A 44 11.25 20.57 -2.76
C PHE A 44 11.84 21.05 -1.45
N LEU A 45 12.05 20.10 -0.54
CA LEU A 45 12.61 20.33 0.77
C LEU A 45 13.94 19.59 0.90
N ARG A 46 14.79 20.11 1.79
CA ARG A 46 15.99 19.38 2.23
C ARG A 46 15.56 18.32 3.23
N GLY A 47 16.14 17.13 3.11
CA GLY A 47 15.88 16.06 4.07
C GLY A 47 16.28 16.47 5.48
N SER A 48 15.51 16.00 6.46
CA SER A 48 15.78 16.20 7.89
C SER A 48 16.12 14.87 8.54
N GLY A 49 16.95 14.89 9.59
CA GLY A 49 17.30 13.74 10.41
C GLY A 49 18.77 13.32 10.34
N PRO A 50 19.16 12.28 11.12
CA PRO A 50 20.48 11.69 11.08
C PRO A 50 20.69 10.97 9.73
N GLY A 51 21.00 11.75 8.70
CA GLY A 51 21.23 11.29 7.35
C GLY A 51 22.68 11.52 6.91
N GLY A 52 23.10 10.77 5.89
CA GLY A 52 24.38 10.98 5.23
C GLY A 52 24.46 12.33 4.50
N GLN A 53 25.61 12.60 3.89
CA GLN A 53 25.84 13.84 3.15
C GLN A 53 24.78 14.12 2.07
N LYS A 54 24.23 13.08 1.43
CA LYS A 54 23.26 13.23 0.34
C LYS A 54 21.92 13.79 0.82
N ILE A 55 21.35 13.22 1.90
CA ILE A 55 20.08 13.66 2.52
C ILE A 55 20.18 15.11 2.98
N ASN A 56 21.32 15.43 3.60
CA ASN A 56 21.57 16.73 4.17
C ASN A 56 22.16 17.73 3.18
N LYS A 57 22.32 17.48 1.89
CA LYS A 57 22.82 18.51 0.95
C LYS A 57 21.88 18.72 -0.23
N THR A 58 21.20 17.66 -0.64
CA THR A 58 20.32 17.65 -1.81
C THR A 58 18.89 17.92 -1.36
N SER A 59 18.16 18.76 -2.09
CA SER A 59 16.72 18.97 -1.89
C SER A 59 15.93 17.84 -2.57
N CYS A 60 16.07 16.62 -2.05
CA CYS A 60 15.42 15.42 -2.61
C CYS A 60 14.07 15.10 -1.96
N ALA A 61 13.73 15.69 -0.82
CA ALA A 61 12.44 15.47 -0.17
C ALA A 61 11.35 16.25 -0.91
N VAL A 62 10.21 15.62 -1.17
CA VAL A 62 9.11 16.22 -1.93
C VAL A 62 7.92 16.46 -1.00
N GLN A 63 7.37 17.65 -1.05
CA GLN A 63 6.10 18.01 -0.42
C GLN A 63 5.09 18.32 -1.52
N LEU A 64 3.99 17.58 -1.53
CA LEU A 64 2.86 17.84 -2.41
C LEU A 64 1.69 18.37 -1.61
N LYS A 65 1.04 19.41 -2.12
CA LYS A 65 -0.19 19.96 -1.56
C LYS A 65 -1.28 19.91 -2.62
N HIS A 66 -2.40 19.28 -2.30
CA HIS A 66 -3.58 19.29 -3.15
C HIS A 66 -4.39 20.56 -2.85
N LEU A 67 -4.59 21.40 -3.86
CA LEU A 67 -5.25 22.70 -3.74
C LEU A 67 -6.70 22.60 -3.27
N PRO A 68 -7.57 21.76 -3.88
CA PRO A 68 -8.99 21.78 -3.53
C PRO A 68 -9.30 21.12 -2.20
N THR A 69 -8.55 20.08 -1.79
CA THR A 69 -8.75 19.43 -0.47
C THR A 69 -7.87 20.01 0.64
N GLY A 70 -6.85 20.81 0.30
CA GLY A 70 -5.88 21.36 1.26
C GLY A 70 -4.95 20.31 1.89
N MET A 71 -4.94 19.08 1.37
CA MET A 71 -4.14 17.99 1.94
C MET A 71 -2.67 18.13 1.57
N VAL A 72 -1.80 17.89 2.56
CA VAL A 72 -0.36 18.00 2.40
C VAL A 72 0.29 16.66 2.69
N VAL A 73 1.10 16.18 1.75
CA VAL A 73 1.87 14.93 1.86
C VAL A 73 3.35 15.25 1.70
N LYS A 74 4.18 14.61 2.52
CA LYS A 74 5.64 14.69 2.44
C LYS A 74 6.18 13.28 2.20
N SER A 75 7.10 13.14 1.26
CA SER A 75 7.83 11.89 1.01
C SER A 75 9.34 12.12 1.02
N GLN A 76 10.04 11.25 1.74
CA GLN A 76 11.50 11.22 1.87
C GLN A 76 11.92 9.75 2.02
N GLU A 77 11.64 8.93 1.02
CA GLU A 77 11.92 7.49 1.07
C GLU A 77 13.26 7.16 0.44
N THR A 78 13.56 7.79 -0.70
CA THR A 78 14.78 7.52 -1.44
C THR A 78 15.62 8.78 -1.64
N ARG A 79 16.82 8.57 -2.20
CA ARG A 79 17.78 9.63 -2.52
C ARG A 79 17.50 10.32 -3.86
N SER A 80 16.49 9.86 -4.61
CA SER A 80 16.11 10.36 -5.93
C SER A 80 14.86 11.22 -5.82
N ARG A 81 14.83 12.39 -6.48
CA ARG A 81 13.71 13.33 -6.37
C ARG A 81 12.51 12.86 -7.20
N THR A 82 12.74 12.38 -8.41
CA THR A 82 11.75 11.74 -9.30
C THR A 82 11.01 10.60 -8.61
N GLN A 83 11.74 9.71 -7.96
CA GLN A 83 11.15 8.57 -7.25
C GLN A 83 10.32 9.05 -6.05
N ASN A 84 10.84 9.99 -5.26
CA ASN A 84 10.07 10.59 -4.16
C ASN A 84 8.81 11.31 -4.65
N ARG A 85 8.84 11.92 -5.85
CA ARG A 85 7.67 12.54 -6.51
C ARG A 85 6.63 11.49 -6.91
N LYS A 86 7.04 10.37 -7.53
CA LYS A 86 6.15 9.24 -7.88
C LYS A 86 5.46 8.70 -6.61
N ILE A 87 6.24 8.44 -5.55
CA ILE A 87 5.74 7.96 -4.26
C ILE A 87 4.77 8.98 -3.63
N ALA A 88 5.14 10.26 -3.60
CA ALA A 88 4.29 11.29 -3.01
C ALA A 88 2.94 11.42 -3.72
N ARG A 89 2.90 11.32 -5.05
CA ARG A 89 1.64 11.33 -5.82
C ARG A 89 0.78 10.12 -5.50
N ARG A 90 1.37 8.93 -5.41
CA ARG A 90 0.66 7.70 -5.02
C ARG A 90 0.00 7.85 -3.66
N ILE A 91 0.76 8.28 -2.65
CA ILE A 91 0.25 8.48 -1.29
C ILE A 91 -0.85 9.55 -1.26
N LEU A 92 -0.69 10.64 -2.03
CA LEU A 92 -1.69 11.69 -2.12
C LEU A 92 -3.00 11.16 -2.73
N ALA A 93 -2.91 10.40 -3.82
CA ALA A 93 -4.06 9.80 -4.48
C ALA A 93 -4.81 8.82 -3.57
N GLU A 94 -4.10 7.94 -2.87
CA GLU A 94 -4.67 7.01 -1.90
C GLU A 94 -5.39 7.74 -0.75
N LYS A 95 -4.82 8.85 -0.27
CA LYS A 95 -5.43 9.67 0.79
C LYS A 95 -6.69 10.40 0.32
N ILE A 96 -6.68 10.94 -0.90
CA ILE A 96 -7.86 11.58 -1.49
C ILE A 96 -8.98 10.55 -1.66
N GLU A 97 -8.66 9.39 -2.23
CA GLU A 97 -9.65 8.33 -2.43
C GLU A 97 -10.24 7.83 -1.10
N LEU A 98 -9.41 7.68 -0.07
CA LEU A 98 -9.88 7.32 1.27
C LEU A 98 -10.86 8.36 1.83
N MET A 99 -10.64 9.65 1.55
CA MET A 99 -11.54 10.72 1.98
C MET A 99 -12.87 10.71 1.20
N GLU A 100 -12.81 10.48 -0.11
CA GLU A 100 -14.00 10.50 -0.99
C GLU A 100 -14.88 9.25 -0.86
N LYS A 101 -14.25 8.06 -0.81
CA LYS A 101 -14.94 6.76 -0.85
C LYS A 101 -14.99 6.04 0.50
N GLY A 102 -14.22 6.49 1.49
CA GLY A 102 -14.19 5.90 2.83
C GLY A 102 -13.93 4.38 2.82
N PRO A 103 -14.88 3.53 3.28
CA PRO A 103 -14.71 2.09 3.35
C PRO A 103 -14.62 1.40 1.98
N GLU A 104 -15.10 2.05 0.91
CA GLU A 104 -15.03 1.52 -0.46
C GLU A 104 -13.72 1.87 -1.17
N SER A 105 -12.82 2.58 -0.49
CA SER A 105 -11.51 2.92 -1.06
C SER A 105 -10.69 1.68 -1.37
N ARG A 106 -9.86 1.76 -2.43
CA ARG A 106 -8.99 0.64 -2.87
C ARG A 106 -8.10 0.16 -1.73
N THR A 107 -7.57 1.07 -0.91
CA THR A 107 -6.70 0.76 0.23
C THR A 107 -7.42 -0.09 1.28
N MET A 108 -8.66 0.26 1.62
CA MET A 108 -9.48 -0.49 2.57
C MET A 108 -9.89 -1.85 2.02
N LEU A 109 -10.25 -1.93 0.74
CA LEU A 109 -10.54 -3.20 0.06
C LEU A 109 -9.31 -4.12 0.04
N LYS A 110 -8.15 -3.59 -0.34
CA LYS A 110 -6.87 -4.33 -0.27
C LYS A 110 -6.56 -4.80 1.15
N ALA A 111 -6.78 -3.95 2.16
CA ALA A 111 -6.56 -4.32 3.55
C ALA A 111 -7.52 -5.44 4.01
N ALA A 112 -8.80 -5.37 3.64
CA ALA A 112 -9.80 -6.39 3.95
C ALA A 112 -9.45 -7.74 3.31
N VAL A 113 -9.04 -7.74 2.04
CA VAL A 113 -8.56 -8.94 1.33
C VAL A 113 -7.34 -9.53 2.04
N ARG A 114 -6.37 -8.70 2.44
CA ARG A 114 -5.19 -9.15 3.19
C ARG A 114 -5.54 -9.79 4.53
N VAL A 115 -6.50 -9.21 5.27
CA VAL A 115 -6.98 -9.77 6.54
C VAL A 115 -7.69 -11.11 6.32
N ARG A 116 -8.58 -11.20 5.32
CA ARG A 116 -9.25 -12.43 4.93
C ARG A 116 -8.24 -13.53 4.57
N LYS A 117 -7.31 -13.25 3.65
CA LYS A 117 -6.25 -14.20 3.24
C LYS A 117 -5.42 -14.66 4.44
N LYS A 118 -5.06 -13.75 5.37
CA LYS A 118 -4.32 -14.12 6.59
C LYS A 118 -5.14 -15.04 7.52
N ALA A 119 -6.42 -14.77 7.67
CA ALA A 119 -7.32 -15.61 8.47
C ALA A 119 -7.47 -17.00 7.86
N SER A 120 -7.69 -17.10 6.54
CA SER A 120 -7.77 -18.37 5.81
C SER A 120 -6.48 -19.19 5.95
N LYS A 121 -5.30 -18.56 5.76
CA LYS A 121 -3.99 -19.20 5.96
C LYS A 121 -3.82 -19.72 7.38
N SER A 122 -4.25 -18.94 8.38
CA SER A 122 -4.18 -19.34 9.79
C SER A 122 -5.12 -20.51 10.11
N LYS A 123 -6.36 -20.52 9.59
CA LYS A 123 -7.33 -21.61 9.75
C LYS A 123 -6.78 -22.92 9.14
N LYS A 124 -6.24 -22.85 7.91
CA LYS A 124 -5.62 -23.99 7.22
C LYS A 124 -4.40 -24.52 7.97
N ALA A 125 -3.52 -23.64 8.45
CA ALA A 125 -2.38 -24.04 9.27
C ALA A 125 -2.81 -24.74 10.55
N LYS A 126 -3.78 -24.20 11.29
CA LYS A 126 -4.30 -24.79 12.52
C LYS A 126 -4.88 -26.19 12.28
N ARG A 127 -5.68 -26.37 11.22
CA ARG A 127 -6.22 -27.68 10.81
C ARG A 127 -5.10 -28.68 10.49
N LYS A 128 -4.09 -28.26 9.73
CA LYS A 128 -2.92 -29.09 9.40
C LYS A 128 -2.17 -29.57 10.65
N TYR A 129 -1.87 -28.66 11.58
CA TYR A 129 -1.15 -29.04 12.81
C TYR A 129 -1.99 -29.92 13.73
N ARG A 130 -3.30 -29.66 13.86
CA ARG A 130 -4.24 -30.51 14.61
C ARG A 130 -4.29 -31.93 14.05
N ALA A 131 -4.45 -32.08 12.74
CA ALA A 131 -4.48 -33.40 12.09
C ALA A 131 -3.16 -34.17 12.27
N LEU A 132 -2.01 -33.48 12.25
CA LEU A 132 -0.71 -34.09 12.51
C LEU A 132 -0.52 -34.50 13.98
N GLU A 133 -1.10 -33.76 14.93
CA GLU A 133 -1.10 -34.10 16.35
C GLU A 133 -1.99 -35.32 16.63
N GLU A 134 -3.20 -35.35 16.07
CA GLU A 134 -4.12 -36.49 16.13
C GLU A 134 -3.51 -37.75 15.49
N ALA A 135 -2.85 -37.61 14.32
CA ALA A 135 -2.15 -38.72 13.67
C ALA A 135 -0.93 -39.22 14.46
N LYS A 136 -0.24 -38.35 15.21
CA LYS A 136 0.89 -38.72 16.09
C LYS A 136 0.46 -39.31 17.42
N ALA A 137 -0.70 -38.89 17.94
CA ALA A 137 -1.22 -39.34 19.23
C ALA A 137 -1.71 -40.80 19.20
N GLY A 138 -1.85 -41.42 18.01
CA GLY A 138 -2.00 -42.86 17.85
C GLY A 138 -3.05 -43.49 18.78
N GLY A 139 -4.32 -43.11 18.64
CA GLY A 139 -5.38 -43.63 19.50
C GLY A 139 -6.72 -43.78 18.77
N VAL A 140 -7.21 -45.02 18.72
CA VAL A 140 -8.60 -45.38 18.40
C VAL A 140 -9.56 -44.48 19.17
N VAL A 141 -10.38 -43.69 18.46
CA VAL A 141 -11.58 -43.09 19.03
C VAL A 141 -12.75 -44.02 18.72
N VAL A 142 -13.22 -44.71 19.76
CA VAL A 142 -14.57 -45.28 19.81
C VAL A 142 -15.54 -44.11 19.79
N GLY A 143 -16.52 -44.17 18.88
CA GLY A 143 -17.47 -43.09 18.63
C GLY A 143 -18.20 -42.57 19.87
N ASN A 144 -18.20 -41.25 19.98
CA ASN A 144 -19.23 -40.37 20.51
C ASN A 144 -18.74 -38.98 20.10
N GLY A 145 -19.28 -38.36 19.06
CA GLY A 145 -20.67 -37.94 18.98
C GLY A 145 -20.69 -36.45 19.29
N GLU A 146 -20.13 -35.67 18.37
CA GLU A 146 -20.30 -34.23 18.11
C GLU A 146 -19.38 -33.96 16.91
N ASP A 147 -19.75 -34.55 15.77
CA ASP A 147 -19.36 -34.01 14.49
C ASP A 147 -19.98 -32.60 14.43
N GLU A 148 -19.24 -31.59 14.90
CA GLU A 148 -19.40 -30.28 14.31
C GLU A 148 -19.01 -30.47 12.85
N GLU A 149 -20.02 -30.70 12.02
CA GLU A 149 -19.98 -30.48 10.59
C GLU A 149 -19.51 -29.02 10.41
N ASP A 150 -18.19 -28.83 10.41
CA ASP A 150 -17.55 -27.69 9.74
C ASP A 150 -17.91 -27.89 8.26
N ASP A 151 -19.13 -27.45 7.89
CA ASP A 151 -19.64 -27.43 6.53
C ASP A 151 -18.47 -27.07 5.62
N ASP A 152 -18.12 -28.05 4.78
CA ASP A 152 -17.11 -27.96 3.75
C ASP A 152 -17.60 -26.99 2.68
N ASP A 153 -17.56 -25.70 2.99
CA ASP A 153 -17.34 -24.68 1.97
C ASP A 153 -15.85 -24.70 1.66
N GLY A 154 -15.44 -25.71 0.90
CA GLY A 154 -14.18 -25.70 0.15
C GLY A 154 -14.14 -24.46 -0.74
N GLU A 155 -13.84 -23.30 -0.14
CA GLU A 155 -13.14 -22.22 -0.80
C GLU A 155 -11.76 -22.81 -1.10
N ASP A 156 -11.69 -23.63 -2.16
CA ASP A 156 -10.56 -23.58 -3.08
C ASP A 156 -10.51 -22.12 -3.55
N ASP A 157 -10.00 -21.25 -2.67
CA ASP A 157 -9.28 -20.06 -3.04
C ASP A 157 -8.12 -20.61 -3.86
N ASP A 158 -8.36 -20.87 -5.15
CA ASP A 158 -7.32 -20.86 -6.16
C ASP A 158 -6.41 -19.71 -5.74
N ASP A 159 -5.16 -20.05 -5.44
CA ASP A 159 -4.10 -19.09 -5.13
C ASP A 159 -4.03 -18.15 -6.35
N VAL A 160 -4.92 -17.16 -6.41
CA VAL A 160 -4.72 -15.95 -7.17
C VAL A 160 -3.59 -15.32 -6.41
N ASP A 161 -2.38 -15.74 -6.79
CA ASP A 161 -1.19 -14.96 -6.65
C ASP A 161 -1.63 -13.55 -7.02
N ASP A 162 -1.69 -12.71 -5.99
CA ASP A 162 -1.86 -11.29 -6.17
C ASP A 162 -0.50 -10.86 -6.73
N GLU A 163 -0.24 -11.22 -7.99
CA GLU A 163 0.84 -10.69 -8.82
C GLU A 163 0.56 -9.22 -9.15
N ASP A 164 -0.10 -8.49 -8.25
CA ASP A 164 0.24 -7.08 -7.99
C ASP A 164 1.57 -7.12 -7.18
N GLU A 165 2.54 -7.95 -7.60
CA GLU A 165 3.93 -7.55 -7.52
C GLU A 165 3.92 -6.21 -8.22
N GLU A 166 4.19 -5.17 -7.46
CA GLU A 166 4.43 -3.86 -8.02
C GLU A 166 5.67 -4.06 -8.90
N GLU A 167 5.46 -4.42 -10.17
CA GLU A 167 6.33 -4.02 -11.26
C GLU A 167 6.22 -2.50 -11.23
N ASP A 168 6.97 -1.90 -10.29
CA ASP A 168 7.57 -0.62 -10.54
C ASP A 168 8.30 -0.86 -11.85
N ASP A 169 7.68 -0.47 -12.97
CA ASP A 169 8.38 -0.21 -14.21
C ASP A 169 9.47 0.81 -13.84
N ASP A 170 10.57 0.31 -13.31
CA ASP A 170 11.86 0.95 -13.21
C ASP A 170 12.35 0.98 -14.65
N GLU A 171 11.62 1.72 -15.50
CA GLU A 171 12.22 2.45 -16.61
C GLU A 171 13.37 3.19 -15.96
N GLY A 172 14.55 2.57 -16.05
CA GLY A 172 15.74 2.96 -15.32
C GLY A 172 15.87 4.46 -15.39
N ASP A 173 15.67 5.09 -14.25
CA ASP A 173 15.63 6.54 -14.12
C ASP A 173 16.96 7.05 -14.69
N GLU A 174 16.91 7.70 -15.86
CA GLU A 174 18.11 8.33 -16.41
C GLU A 174 18.69 9.22 -15.31
N PRO A 175 20.01 9.18 -15.08
CA PRO A 175 20.61 9.91 -13.97
C PRO A 175 20.21 11.39 -14.10
N GLU A 176 19.38 11.87 -13.15
CA GLU A 176 19.00 13.28 -13.03
C GLU A 176 20.29 14.12 -13.10
N GLN A 177 20.51 14.83 -14.21
CA GLN A 177 21.63 15.74 -14.44
C GLN A 177 21.37 17.05 -13.70
N ASP A 178 21.16 16.98 -12.40
CA ASP A 178 20.66 18.08 -11.59
C ASP A 178 21.68 18.43 -10.50
N ASP A 179 22.94 18.62 -10.87
CA ASP A 179 23.99 19.11 -9.96
C ASP A 179 24.77 20.31 -10.54
N ALA A 180 24.06 21.21 -11.24
CA ALA A 180 24.66 22.43 -11.79
C ALA A 180 24.05 23.74 -11.25
N VAL A 181 23.47 23.78 -10.05
CA VAL A 181 22.99 25.07 -9.49
C VAL A 181 23.30 25.21 -7.99
N ILE A 182 24.31 26.04 -7.74
CA ILE A 182 24.64 26.81 -6.51
C ILE A 182 25.71 26.21 -5.59
N GLY A 183 26.92 26.67 -5.89
CA GLY A 183 27.98 26.89 -4.91
C GLY A 183 29.13 27.64 -5.57
N LYS A 184 28.89 28.81 -6.19
CA LYS A 184 29.98 29.77 -6.43
C LYS A 184 30.62 30.02 -5.08
N ARG A 185 31.71 29.29 -4.82
CA ARG A 185 32.58 29.48 -3.68
C ARG A 185 33.30 30.78 -3.97
N GLU A 186 32.67 31.92 -3.65
CA GLU A 186 33.42 33.13 -3.40
C GLU A 186 34.41 32.75 -2.31
N ARG A 187 35.67 32.59 -2.72
CA ARG A 187 36.79 32.54 -1.81
C ARG A 187 36.77 33.87 -1.09
N ARG A 188 36.08 33.96 0.04
CA ARG A 188 36.31 35.05 0.99
C ARG A 188 37.78 34.93 1.36
N GLY A 189 38.57 35.84 0.82
CA GLY A 189 39.95 36.02 1.23
C GLY A 189 39.97 36.08 2.75
N GLY A 190 40.88 35.33 3.36
CA GLY A 190 41.17 35.49 4.77
C GLY A 190 41.61 36.94 4.97
N ALA A 191 40.72 37.76 5.52
CA ALA A 191 41.13 39.02 6.11
C ALA A 191 41.95 38.65 7.34
N SER A 192 43.28 38.66 7.18
CA SER A 192 44.18 38.89 8.30
C SER A 192 43.67 40.14 9.02
N ASN A 193 43.28 40.01 10.28
CA ASN A 193 42.95 41.15 11.12
C ASN A 193 44.27 41.62 11.77
N PRO A 194 44.91 42.71 11.32
CA PRO A 194 46.24 43.09 11.81
C PRO A 194 46.22 43.69 13.24
N ASP A 195 45.06 43.99 13.81
CA ASP A 195 44.97 44.78 15.06
C ASP A 195 44.36 44.03 16.25
N ARG A 196 44.68 42.74 16.45
CA ARG A 196 44.50 42.13 17.78
C ARG A 196 45.79 42.26 18.58
N PRO A 197 45.87 43.11 19.62
CA PRO A 197 47.04 43.14 20.48
C PRO A 197 47.17 41.80 21.20
N VAL A 198 48.34 41.18 21.08
CA VAL A 198 48.70 39.96 21.79
C VAL A 198 48.84 40.33 23.27
N THR A 199 47.87 39.96 24.10
CA THR A 199 48.00 40.12 25.55
C THR A 199 49.00 39.08 26.07
N VAL A 200 50.22 39.53 26.35
CA VAL A 200 51.22 38.74 27.09
C VAL A 200 50.85 38.80 28.55
N SER A 201 50.20 37.75 29.05
CA SER A 201 49.92 37.57 30.47
C SER A 201 51.22 37.21 31.19
N VAL A 202 51.87 38.18 31.82
CA VAL A 202 52.95 37.94 32.78
C VAL A 202 52.30 37.47 34.08
N LEU A 203 52.33 36.16 34.33
CA LEU A 203 52.03 35.61 35.64
C LEU A 203 53.22 35.92 36.56
N GLY A 204 53.02 36.92 37.43
CA GLY A 204 53.97 37.31 38.46
C GLY A 204 54.16 36.22 39.52
N TYR A 205 55.41 36.03 39.91
CA TYR A 205 55.81 35.35 41.12
C TYR A 205 55.58 36.28 42.33
N SER A 206 54.97 35.75 43.39
CA SER A 206 55.05 36.27 44.76
C SER A 206 55.22 35.10 45.71
#